data_AF-A0A6A5TZZ3-F1
#
_entry.id   AF-A0A6A5TZZ3-F1
#
_cell.length_a   1.000
_cell.length_b   1.000
_cell.length_c   1.000
_cell.angle_alpha   90.00
_cell.angle_beta   90.00
_cell.angle_gamma   90.00
#
_symmetry.space_group_name_H-M   'P 1'
#
loop_
_entity.id
_entity.type
_entity.pdbx_description
1 polymer ?
#
loop_
_entity_poly.entity_id
_entity_poly.type
_entity_poly.pdbx_seq_one_letter_code
_entity_poly.pdbx_strand_id
1 'polypeptide(L)'
;MVIQHLLETDSVAFFYISANASVLDPSRTVHNDVNNIFQSILAQCSIQSDGTVASHIQSVFDSSDRQSSGGCDMTLSVVLSNLKTILHERGEIQKTFVFDALDECKEPGKFLEYLADVMKAVPKLRVFISTHFGLNVGDYFDSPRLLSVGEQNSADINSYVNREVGRRGKKMTPHQAERLKRALNKQADGVFRWIVLELDIFFPRTQRQGGRMLSKDVDRKLSKLESSQAPPVGRLFEAYEELYKYALG
;
A
#
# COMPACT_ATOMS: atom_id res chain seq x y z
N MET A 1 1.28 1.68 -19.82
CA MET A 1 1.31 0.62 -20.86
C MET A 1 2.64 -0.15 -20.74
N VAL A 2 2.84 -0.82 -19.60
CA VAL A 2 4.06 -1.61 -19.24
C VAL A 2 3.64 -2.85 -18.43
N ILE A 3 2.59 -2.73 -17.61
CA ILE A 3 2.09 -3.79 -16.73
C ILE A 3 1.43 -4.96 -17.49
N GLN A 4 0.83 -4.72 -18.66
CA GLN A 4 0.08 -5.76 -19.37
C GLN A 4 0.99 -6.82 -20.02
N HIS A 5 2.23 -6.45 -20.40
CA HIS A 5 3.18 -7.38 -21.02
C HIS A 5 3.89 -8.30 -20.01
N LEU A 6 3.95 -7.90 -18.72
CA LEU A 6 4.46 -8.72 -17.61
C LEU A 6 3.52 -9.89 -17.26
N LEU A 7 2.22 -9.78 -17.57
CA LEU A 7 1.21 -10.79 -17.24
C LEU A 7 1.11 -11.92 -18.28
N GLU A 8 1.66 -11.72 -19.48
CA GLU A 8 1.54 -12.67 -20.60
C GLU A 8 2.69 -13.70 -20.62
N THR A 9 3.77 -13.48 -19.87
CA THR A 9 4.99 -14.31 -19.91
C THR A 9 5.48 -14.76 -18.53
N ASP A 10 5.21 -14.01 -17.47
CA ASP A 10 5.59 -14.33 -16.09
C ASP A 10 4.35 -14.58 -15.22
N SER A 11 4.41 -15.58 -14.34
CA SER A 11 3.36 -15.82 -13.34
C SER A 11 3.50 -14.81 -12.19
N VAL A 12 2.89 -13.63 -12.36
CA VAL A 12 2.88 -12.55 -11.35
C VAL A 12 1.56 -12.55 -10.57
N ALA A 13 1.63 -12.50 -9.24
CA ALA A 13 0.47 -12.35 -8.36
C ALA A 13 0.65 -11.12 -7.44
N PHE A 14 -0.43 -10.36 -7.27
CA PHE A 14 -0.46 -9.14 -6.46
C PHE A 14 -1.34 -9.36 -5.22
N PHE A 15 -0.81 -8.97 -4.07
CA PHE A 15 -1.46 -9.08 -2.77
C PHE A 15 -1.41 -7.71 -2.09
N TYR A 16 -2.57 -7.13 -1.84
CA TYR A 16 -2.69 -5.89 -1.07
C TYR A 16 -3.04 -6.24 0.38
N ILE A 17 -2.18 -5.86 1.31
CA ILE A 17 -2.38 -6.11 2.74
C ILE A 17 -3.24 -4.98 3.28
N SER A 18 -4.36 -5.33 3.90
CA SER A 18 -5.28 -4.34 4.44
C SER A 18 -6.07 -4.81 5.64
N ALA A 19 -6.33 -3.89 6.56
CA ALA A 19 -7.26 -4.10 7.68
C ALA A 19 -8.73 -4.18 7.24
N ASN A 20 -9.03 -3.94 5.96
CA ASN A 20 -10.37 -4.11 5.42
C ASN A 20 -10.83 -5.56 5.52
N ALA A 21 -12.06 -5.76 5.98
CA ALA A 21 -12.68 -7.06 6.12
C ALA A 21 -14.17 -6.98 5.75
N SER A 22 -14.74 -8.10 5.33
CA SER A 22 -16.18 -8.25 5.13
C SER A 22 -16.92 -8.09 6.46
N VAL A 23 -18.05 -7.39 6.43
CA VAL A 23 -18.93 -7.24 7.60
C VAL A 23 -19.53 -8.58 8.03
N LEU A 24 -19.68 -9.54 7.10
CA LEU A 24 -20.32 -10.83 7.35
C LEU A 24 -19.41 -11.81 8.10
N ASP A 25 -18.11 -11.78 7.82
CA ASP A 25 -17.12 -12.58 8.53
C ASP A 25 -15.77 -11.85 8.60
N PRO A 26 -15.64 -10.88 9.51
CA PRO A 26 -14.42 -10.07 9.61
C PRO A 26 -13.19 -10.91 9.95
N SER A 27 -13.38 -12.00 10.70
CA SER A 27 -12.28 -12.83 11.20
C SER A 27 -11.54 -13.57 10.08
N ARG A 28 -12.28 -14.05 9.08
CA ARG A 28 -11.73 -14.82 7.96
C ARG A 28 -11.38 -13.99 6.73
N THR A 29 -11.91 -12.77 6.64
CA THR A 29 -11.77 -11.93 5.44
C THR A 29 -10.83 -10.73 5.65
N VAL A 30 -10.34 -10.52 6.88
CA VAL A 30 -9.34 -9.48 7.09
C VAL A 30 -8.03 -9.88 6.42
N HIS A 31 -7.55 -9.01 5.51
CA HIS A 31 -6.38 -9.25 4.68
C HIS A 31 -5.06 -8.73 5.31
N ASN A 32 -5.05 -8.56 6.63
CA ASN A 32 -3.84 -8.23 7.39
C ASN A 32 -3.47 -9.28 8.46
N ASP A 33 -4.24 -10.37 8.53
CA ASP A 33 -3.91 -11.53 9.36
C ASP A 33 -3.01 -12.50 8.57
N VAL A 34 -1.94 -12.96 9.20
CA VAL A 34 -0.93 -13.81 8.56
C VAL A 34 -1.54 -15.11 8.03
N ASN A 35 -2.46 -15.73 8.77
CA ASN A 35 -3.10 -16.98 8.35
C ASN A 35 -3.96 -16.75 7.11
N ASN A 36 -4.79 -15.71 7.14
CA ASN A 36 -5.67 -15.38 6.02
C ASN A 36 -4.86 -15.02 4.76
N ILE A 37 -3.75 -14.30 4.91
CA ILE A 37 -2.84 -13.97 3.81
C ILE A 37 -2.32 -15.26 3.16
N PHE A 38 -1.69 -16.16 3.94
CA PHE A 38 -1.13 -17.40 3.38
C PHE A 38 -2.19 -18.36 2.85
N GLN A 39 -3.37 -18.43 3.47
CA GLN A 39 -4.49 -19.19 2.94
C GLN A 39 -4.97 -18.63 1.60
N SER A 40 -5.03 -17.31 1.45
CA SER A 40 -5.37 -16.67 0.17
C SER A 40 -4.32 -16.95 -0.91
N ILE A 41 -3.03 -16.86 -0.57
CA ILE A 41 -1.95 -17.21 -1.50
C ILE A 41 -2.09 -18.68 -1.93
N LEU A 42 -2.30 -19.60 -0.98
CA LEU A 42 -2.47 -21.01 -1.27
C LEU A 42 -3.67 -21.24 -2.19
N ALA A 43 -4.83 -20.65 -1.88
CA ALA A 43 -6.03 -20.79 -2.70
C ALA A 43 -5.80 -20.34 -4.14
N GLN A 44 -5.14 -19.19 -4.33
CA GLN A 44 -4.80 -18.67 -5.66
C GLN A 44 -3.78 -19.56 -6.39
N CYS A 45 -2.77 -20.07 -5.67
CA CYS A 45 -1.77 -20.98 -6.25
C CYS A 45 -2.34 -22.38 -6.55
N SER A 46 -3.42 -22.79 -5.87
CA SER A 46 -4.04 -24.09 -6.05
C SER A 46 -4.76 -24.21 -7.40
N ILE A 47 -5.16 -23.10 -8.00
CA ILE A 47 -5.81 -23.11 -9.32
C ILE A 47 -4.75 -23.17 -10.42
N GLN A 48 -4.98 -24.02 -11.41
CA GLN A 48 -4.14 -24.19 -12.61
C GLN A 48 -4.61 -23.27 -13.74
N SER A 49 -3.80 -23.12 -14.78
CA SER A 49 -4.13 -22.27 -15.93
C SER A 49 -5.37 -22.72 -16.71
N ASP A 50 -5.71 -24.01 -16.62
CA ASP A 50 -6.92 -24.59 -17.21
C ASP A 50 -8.16 -24.47 -16.29
N GLY A 51 -8.02 -23.81 -15.14
CA GLY A 51 -9.08 -23.64 -14.14
C GLY A 51 -9.27 -24.82 -13.20
N THR A 52 -8.49 -25.90 -13.34
CA THR A 52 -8.57 -27.06 -12.43
C THR A 52 -7.81 -26.82 -11.12
N VAL A 53 -8.13 -27.60 -10.08
CA VAL A 53 -7.39 -27.59 -8.82
C VAL A 53 -6.13 -28.45 -8.96
N ALA A 54 -5.02 -28.03 -8.35
CA ALA A 54 -3.79 -28.80 -8.28
C ALA A 54 -4.04 -30.18 -7.67
N SER A 55 -3.52 -31.22 -8.31
CA SER A 55 -3.73 -32.62 -7.89
C SER A 55 -3.31 -32.88 -6.44
N HIS A 56 -2.21 -32.27 -5.99
CA HIS A 56 -1.77 -32.31 -4.59
C HIS A 56 -2.85 -31.82 -3.63
N ILE A 57 -3.50 -30.69 -3.94
CA ILE A 57 -4.55 -30.11 -3.09
C ILE A 57 -5.81 -30.96 -3.12
N GLN A 58 -6.16 -31.52 -4.28
CA GLN A 58 -7.26 -32.45 -4.39
C GLN A 58 -7.01 -33.69 -3.50
N SER A 59 -5.80 -34.26 -3.55
CA SER A 59 -5.42 -35.39 -2.70
C SER A 59 -5.46 -35.05 -1.21
N VAL A 60 -4.98 -33.87 -0.82
CA VAL A 60 -5.04 -33.39 0.57
C VAL A 60 -6.49 -33.28 1.03
N PHE A 61 -7.38 -32.72 0.20
CA PHE A 61 -8.80 -32.63 0.49
C PHE A 61 -9.48 -34.00 0.59
N ASP A 62 -9.22 -34.89 -0.37
CA ASP A 62 -9.83 -36.22 -0.43
C ASP A 62 -9.40 -37.10 0.76
N SER A 63 -8.16 -36.93 1.24
CA SER A 63 -7.61 -37.62 2.43
C SER A 63 -8.01 -37.00 3.77
N SER A 64 -8.70 -35.86 3.78
CA SER A 64 -9.14 -35.19 5.00
C SER A 64 -10.35 -35.91 5.62
N ASP A 65 -10.30 -36.19 6.92
CA ASP A 65 -11.44 -36.70 7.70
C ASP A 65 -12.63 -35.72 7.75
N ARG A 66 -12.43 -34.48 7.28
CA ARG A 66 -13.42 -33.41 7.23
C ARG A 66 -13.42 -32.76 5.85
N GLN A 67 -14.33 -33.22 4.99
CA GLN A 67 -14.53 -32.73 3.62
C GLN A 67 -15.64 -31.65 3.52
N SER A 68 -15.93 -30.94 4.61
CA SER A 68 -16.93 -29.85 4.62
C SER A 68 -16.29 -28.48 4.37
N SER A 69 -17.10 -27.51 3.97
CA SER A 69 -16.66 -26.10 3.86
C SER A 69 -16.13 -25.61 5.20
N GLY A 70 -14.84 -25.23 5.24
CA GLY A 70 -14.13 -24.85 6.48
C GLY A 70 -13.80 -26.02 7.41
N GLY A 71 -13.95 -27.27 6.96
CA GLY A 71 -13.73 -28.49 7.74
C GLY A 71 -12.32 -29.06 7.65
N CYS A 72 -11.59 -28.81 6.56
CA CYS A 72 -10.20 -29.26 6.42
C CYS A 72 -9.31 -28.51 7.43
N ASP A 73 -8.46 -29.25 8.16
CA ASP A 73 -7.57 -28.67 9.17
C ASP A 73 -6.43 -27.88 8.49
N MET A 74 -6.73 -26.62 8.18
CA MET A 74 -5.85 -25.71 7.46
C MET A 74 -5.06 -24.82 8.43
N THR A 75 -4.37 -25.45 9.38
CA THR A 75 -3.39 -24.75 10.22
C THR A 75 -2.34 -24.06 9.36
N LEU A 76 -1.70 -23.01 9.89
CA LEU A 76 -0.69 -22.27 9.14
C LEU A 76 0.46 -23.15 8.64
N SER A 77 0.91 -24.13 9.44
CA SER A 77 1.96 -25.06 9.03
C SER A 77 1.53 -25.94 7.85
N VAL A 78 0.29 -26.43 7.85
CA VAL A 78 -0.29 -27.20 6.74
C VAL A 78 -0.39 -26.32 5.49
N VAL A 79 -0.87 -25.08 5.64
CA VAL A 79 -0.96 -24.10 4.55
C VAL A 79 0.41 -23.84 3.93
N LEU A 80 1.42 -23.55 4.74
CA LEU A 80 2.79 -23.29 4.28
C LEU A 80 3.41 -24.52 3.61
N SER A 81 3.21 -25.71 4.17
CA SER A 81 3.68 -26.96 3.58
C SER A 81 3.08 -27.20 2.20
N ASN A 82 1.76 -27.08 2.07
CA ASN A 82 1.06 -27.24 0.79
C ASN A 82 1.46 -26.17 -0.22
N LEU A 83 1.64 -24.93 0.22
CA LEU A 83 2.11 -23.84 -0.63
C LEU A 83 3.48 -24.16 -1.22
N LYS A 84 4.45 -24.59 -0.39
CA LYS A 84 5.78 -25.00 -0.86
C LYS A 84 5.69 -26.12 -1.90
N THR A 85 4.88 -27.15 -1.65
CA THR A 85 4.70 -28.26 -2.58
C THR A 85 4.19 -27.78 -3.94
N ILE A 86 3.09 -27.02 -3.98
CA ILE A 86 2.51 -26.54 -5.24
C ILE A 86 3.48 -25.64 -6.01
N LEU A 87 4.18 -24.77 -5.30
CA LEU A 87 5.14 -23.86 -5.92
C LEU A 87 6.33 -24.62 -6.52
N HIS A 88 6.76 -25.71 -5.85
CA HIS A 88 7.84 -26.60 -6.29
C HIS A 88 7.43 -27.51 -7.45
N GLU A 89 6.23 -28.08 -7.44
CA GLU A 89 5.68 -28.86 -8.58
C GLU A 89 5.65 -28.04 -9.87
N ARG A 90 5.42 -26.74 -9.73
CA ARG A 90 5.45 -25.77 -10.83
C ARG A 90 6.85 -25.18 -11.04
N GLY A 91 7.90 -25.83 -10.53
CA GLY A 91 9.25 -25.30 -10.37
C GLY A 91 9.97 -24.91 -11.66
N GLU A 92 9.43 -25.23 -12.83
CA GLU A 92 9.97 -24.77 -14.10
C GLU A 92 9.71 -23.29 -14.39
N ILE A 93 8.59 -22.76 -13.88
CA ILE A 93 8.14 -21.40 -14.14
C ILE A 93 8.54 -20.48 -12.99
N GLN A 94 9.23 -19.39 -13.31
CA GLN A 94 9.51 -18.30 -12.37
C GLN A 94 8.20 -17.65 -11.94
N LYS A 95 8.01 -17.54 -10.62
CA LYS A 95 6.81 -16.92 -10.04
C LYS A 95 7.23 -15.64 -9.33
N THR A 96 6.37 -14.63 -9.41
CA THR A 96 6.64 -13.33 -8.79
C THR A 96 5.47 -12.93 -7.92
N PHE A 97 5.70 -12.76 -6.62
CA PHE A 97 4.70 -12.22 -5.70
C PHE A 97 5.01 -10.77 -5.40
N VAL A 98 3.98 -9.93 -5.41
CA VAL A 98 4.07 -8.52 -5.04
C VAL A 98 3.15 -8.30 -3.85
N PHE A 99 3.74 -7.96 -2.71
CA PHE A 99 3.03 -7.60 -1.48
C PHE A 99 3.07 -6.09 -1.30
N ASP A 100 1.90 -5.46 -1.31
CA ASP A 100 1.74 -4.02 -1.14
C ASP A 100 1.22 -3.68 0.26
N ALA A 101 1.71 -2.58 0.83
CA ALA A 101 1.35 -2.06 2.15
C ALA A 101 1.61 -3.04 3.31
N LEU A 102 2.82 -3.65 3.37
CA LEU A 102 3.16 -4.59 4.45
C LEU A 102 3.05 -3.98 5.86
N ASP A 103 3.21 -2.66 5.99
CA ASP A 103 2.99 -1.94 7.24
C ASP A 103 1.55 -2.04 7.79
N GLU A 104 0.57 -2.44 6.99
CA GLU A 104 -0.80 -2.72 7.46
C GLU A 104 -0.97 -4.12 8.06
N CYS A 105 0.05 -5.00 7.96
CA CYS A 105 0.02 -6.36 8.53
C CYS A 105 0.01 -6.32 10.06
N LYS A 106 -0.79 -7.18 10.71
CA LYS A 106 -0.83 -7.27 12.19
C LYS A 106 0.48 -7.77 12.79
N GLU A 107 1.11 -8.73 12.14
CA GLU A 107 2.32 -9.41 12.61
C GLU A 107 3.35 -9.49 11.47
N PRO A 108 3.88 -8.34 11.01
CA PRO A 108 4.71 -8.29 9.81
C PRO A 108 6.00 -9.11 9.95
N GLY A 109 6.59 -9.17 11.16
CA GLY A 109 7.77 -10.02 11.42
C GLY A 109 7.49 -11.51 11.19
N LYS A 110 6.38 -12.04 11.72
CA LYS A 110 5.97 -13.44 11.47
C LYS A 110 5.68 -13.69 10.00
N PHE A 111 4.99 -12.76 9.35
CA PHE A 111 4.74 -12.85 7.91
C PHE A 111 6.06 -12.98 7.13
N LEU A 112 7.05 -12.13 7.43
CA LEU A 112 8.36 -12.15 6.79
C LEU A 112 9.15 -13.42 7.08
N GLU A 113 9.11 -13.95 8.31
CA GLU A 113 9.73 -15.24 8.65
C GLU A 113 9.18 -16.39 7.81
N TYR A 114 7.86 -16.50 7.72
CA TYR A 114 7.21 -17.54 6.92
C TYR A 114 7.44 -17.36 5.42
N LEU A 115 7.43 -16.11 4.95
CA LEU A 115 7.71 -15.81 3.55
C LEU A 115 9.17 -16.16 3.19
N ALA A 116 10.12 -15.83 4.05
CA ALA A 116 11.53 -16.21 3.87
C ALA A 116 11.72 -17.73 3.84
N ASP A 117 11.02 -18.47 4.71
CA ASP A 117 11.00 -19.94 4.72
C ASP A 117 10.40 -20.53 3.43
N VAL A 118 9.33 -19.93 2.89
CA VAL A 118 8.79 -20.32 1.57
C VAL A 118 9.79 -20.02 0.44
N MET A 119 10.44 -18.85 0.44
CA MET A 119 11.44 -18.49 -0.57
C MET A 119 12.65 -19.41 -0.54
N LYS A 120 13.13 -19.82 0.63
CA LYS A 120 14.22 -20.80 0.78
C LYS A 120 13.87 -22.15 0.17
N ALA A 121 12.61 -22.57 0.29
CA ALA A 121 12.11 -23.82 -0.30
C ALA A 121 11.83 -23.72 -1.82
N VAL A 122 11.68 -22.52 -2.37
CA VAL A 122 11.28 -22.28 -3.76
C VAL A 122 12.25 -21.30 -4.43
N PRO A 123 13.42 -21.77 -4.94
CA PRO A 123 14.47 -20.89 -5.46
C PRO A 123 14.07 -19.97 -6.63
N LYS A 124 13.03 -20.34 -7.40
CA LYS A 124 12.51 -19.53 -8.53
C LYS A 124 11.39 -18.56 -8.12
N LEU A 125 11.13 -18.38 -6.83
CA LEU A 125 10.17 -17.40 -6.32
C LEU A 125 10.85 -16.03 -6.18
N ARG A 126 10.38 -15.04 -6.95
CA ARG A 126 10.70 -13.62 -6.76
C ARG A 126 9.65 -12.97 -5.89
N VAL A 127 10.08 -12.08 -5.00
CA VAL A 127 9.16 -11.34 -4.15
C VAL A 127 9.50 -9.86 -4.16
N PHE A 128 8.48 -9.03 -4.34
CA PHE A 128 8.52 -7.59 -4.16
C PHE A 128 7.65 -7.22 -2.96
N ILE A 129 8.15 -6.34 -2.10
CA ILE A 129 7.46 -5.90 -0.89
C ILE A 129 7.51 -4.38 -0.87
N SER A 130 6.36 -3.74 -0.72
CA SER A 130 6.29 -2.31 -0.41
C SER A 130 5.93 -2.13 1.08
N THR A 131 6.49 -1.09 1.68
CA THR A 131 6.17 -0.66 3.03
C THR A 131 6.44 0.84 3.15
N HIS A 132 5.61 1.56 3.90
CA HIS A 132 5.75 3.00 4.04
C HIS A 132 6.84 3.39 5.05
N PHE A 133 6.85 2.84 6.27
CA PHE A 133 7.80 3.26 7.31
C PHE A 133 8.12 2.18 8.35
N GLY A 134 9.34 2.23 8.89
CA GLY A 134 9.69 1.63 10.18
C GLY A 134 9.93 0.12 10.20
N LEU A 135 9.66 -0.59 9.10
CA LEU A 135 9.87 -2.02 9.04
C LEU A 135 11.21 -2.36 8.36
N ASN A 136 12.13 -2.97 9.11
CA ASN A 136 13.37 -3.47 8.52
C ASN A 136 13.15 -4.82 7.84
N VAL A 137 12.56 -4.78 6.64
CA VAL A 137 12.34 -5.97 5.80
C VAL A 137 13.67 -6.67 5.49
N GLY A 138 14.77 -5.89 5.45
CA GLY A 138 16.06 -6.38 5.00
C GLY A 138 16.67 -7.49 5.87
N ASP A 139 16.35 -7.51 7.16
CA ASP A 139 16.92 -8.46 8.12
C ASP A 139 16.40 -9.90 7.93
N TYR A 140 15.31 -10.09 7.17
CA TYR A 140 14.65 -11.39 7.00
C TYR A 140 15.10 -12.17 5.77
N PHE A 141 15.77 -11.52 4.81
CA PHE A 141 16.14 -12.12 3.54
C PHE A 141 17.65 -12.07 3.31
N ASP A 142 18.16 -13.08 2.61
CA ASP A 142 19.57 -13.09 2.21
C ASP A 142 19.76 -12.12 1.03
N SER A 143 20.50 -11.03 1.25
CA SER A 143 20.87 -10.02 0.23
C SER A 143 19.68 -9.34 -0.49
N PRO A 144 18.76 -8.67 0.24
CA PRO A 144 17.62 -7.97 -0.34
C PRO A 144 18.08 -6.75 -1.13
N ARG A 145 17.40 -6.46 -2.24
CA ARG A 145 17.56 -5.20 -2.97
C ARG A 145 16.56 -4.19 -2.43
N LEU A 146 17.06 -3.21 -1.68
CA LEU A 146 16.24 -2.13 -1.15
C LEU A 146 16.15 -0.99 -2.16
N LEU A 147 14.93 -0.57 -2.47
CA LEU A 147 14.66 0.57 -3.35
C LEU A 147 13.89 1.62 -2.55
N SER A 148 14.53 2.77 -2.29
CA SER A 148 13.88 3.91 -1.65
C SER A 148 13.22 4.78 -2.72
N VAL A 149 11.89 4.77 -2.76
CA VAL A 149 11.09 5.63 -3.66
C VAL A 149 10.83 6.96 -2.94
N GLY A 150 11.85 7.80 -2.82
CA GLY A 150 11.70 9.07 -2.07
C GLY A 150 12.70 10.18 -2.39
N GLU A 151 13.89 9.86 -2.90
CA GLU A 151 14.98 10.85 -2.92
C GLU A 151 14.92 11.84 -4.11
N GLN A 152 14.07 11.63 -5.12
CA GLN A 152 14.12 12.42 -6.37
C GLN A 152 12.80 13.05 -6.83
N ASN A 153 11.81 13.27 -5.95
CA ASN A 153 10.53 13.87 -6.38
C ASN A 153 10.43 15.39 -6.17
N SER A 154 11.48 16.05 -5.68
CA SER A 154 11.46 17.50 -5.38
C SER A 154 11.19 18.36 -6.62
N ALA A 155 11.74 17.96 -7.78
CA ALA A 155 11.49 18.64 -9.05
C ALA A 155 10.03 18.51 -9.50
N ASP A 156 9.46 17.30 -9.37
CA ASP A 156 8.05 17.03 -9.71
C ASP A 156 7.09 17.77 -8.77
N ILE A 157 7.41 17.78 -7.48
CA ILE A 157 6.71 18.55 -6.45
C ILE A 157 6.71 20.03 -6.82
N ASN A 158 7.87 20.61 -7.13
CA ASN A 158 7.98 22.03 -7.46
C ASN A 158 7.19 22.37 -8.74
N SER A 159 7.31 21.54 -9.77
CA SER A 159 6.53 21.67 -11.02
C SER A 159 5.02 21.62 -10.75
N TYR A 160 4.57 20.65 -9.94
CA TYR A 160 3.17 20.51 -9.55
C TYR A 160 2.65 21.72 -8.77
N VAL A 161 3.39 22.15 -7.73
CA VAL A 161 3.04 23.31 -6.89
C VAL A 161 2.93 24.58 -7.73
N ASN A 162 3.89 24.84 -8.62
CA ASN A 162 3.84 26.01 -9.50
C ASN A 162 2.61 26.02 -10.40
N ARG A 163 2.32 24.88 -11.02
CA ARG A 163 1.16 24.72 -11.90
C ARG A 163 -0.15 24.90 -11.14
N GLU A 164 -0.32 24.25 -10.00
CA GLU A 164 -1.56 24.28 -9.24
C GLU A 164 -1.83 25.65 -8.59
N VAL A 165 -0.82 26.27 -8.00
CA VAL A 165 -0.96 27.62 -7.43
C VAL A 165 -1.25 28.64 -8.53
N GLY A 166 -0.59 28.55 -9.70
CA GLY A 166 -0.90 29.42 -10.83
C GLY A 166 -2.32 29.24 -11.38
N ARG A 167 -2.83 28.01 -11.39
CA ARG A 167 -4.17 27.68 -11.89
C ARG A 167 -5.28 28.08 -10.91
N ARG A 168 -5.11 27.78 -9.62
CA ARG A 168 -6.15 27.84 -8.58
C ARG A 168 -6.05 29.09 -7.71
N GLY A 169 -4.86 29.66 -7.57
CA GLY A 169 -4.56 30.82 -6.72
C GLY A 169 -4.96 32.17 -7.31
N LYS A 170 -5.90 32.23 -8.26
CA LYS A 170 -6.30 33.48 -8.95
C LYS A 170 -6.80 34.60 -8.01
N LYS A 171 -7.23 34.25 -6.80
CA LYS A 171 -7.70 35.17 -5.76
C LYS A 171 -6.61 35.63 -4.79
N MET A 172 -5.40 35.08 -4.89
CA MET A 172 -4.25 35.47 -4.06
C MET A 172 -3.49 36.61 -4.72
N THR A 173 -2.85 37.43 -3.89
CA THR A 173 -1.82 38.35 -4.39
C THR A 173 -0.58 37.57 -4.87
N PRO A 174 0.23 38.12 -5.79
CA PRO A 174 1.49 37.49 -6.20
C PRO A 174 2.40 37.14 -5.03
N HIS A 175 2.45 38.02 -4.02
CA HIS A 175 3.22 37.79 -2.79
C HIS A 175 2.71 36.58 -2.00
N GLN A 176 1.40 36.46 -1.81
CA GLN A 176 0.80 35.31 -1.12
C GLN A 176 0.99 34.00 -1.87
N ALA A 177 0.87 34.02 -3.21
CA ALA A 177 1.12 32.84 -4.03
C ALA A 177 2.57 32.36 -3.90
N GLU A 178 3.54 33.28 -3.88
CA GLU A 178 4.95 32.93 -3.75
C GLU A 178 5.32 32.45 -2.34
N ARG A 179 4.68 33.01 -1.30
CA ARG A 179 4.77 32.46 0.06
C ARG A 179 4.24 31.03 0.13
N LEU A 180 3.06 30.77 -0.45
CA LEU A 180 2.48 29.43 -0.47
C LEU A 180 3.40 28.41 -1.13
N LYS A 181 3.91 28.72 -2.32
CA LYS A 181 4.82 27.82 -3.04
C LYS A 181 6.07 27.49 -2.23
N ARG A 182 6.69 28.51 -1.63
CA ARG A 182 7.89 28.32 -0.79
C ARG A 182 7.59 27.47 0.43
N ALA A 183 6.48 27.73 1.12
CA ALA A 183 6.06 26.96 2.28
C ALA A 183 5.77 25.49 1.92
N LEU A 184 5.01 25.24 0.84
CA LEU A 184 4.72 23.89 0.35
C LEU A 184 5.99 23.13 -0.03
N ASN A 185 6.87 23.73 -0.83
CA ASN A 185 8.11 23.06 -1.25
C ASN A 185 9.04 22.77 -0.06
N LYS A 186 9.13 23.70 0.90
CA LYS A 186 9.96 23.50 2.11
C LYS A 186 9.42 22.38 3.01
N GLN A 187 8.10 22.31 3.15
CA GLN A 187 7.43 21.38 4.07
C GLN A 187 6.99 20.08 3.41
N ALA A 188 7.24 19.89 2.11
CA ALA A 188 6.81 18.70 1.38
C ALA A 188 7.49 17.43 1.88
N ASP A 189 8.81 17.50 2.11
CA ASP A 189 9.65 16.39 2.57
C ASP A 189 9.36 15.07 1.84
N GLY A 190 9.23 15.16 0.51
CA GLY A 190 8.91 14.02 -0.36
C GLY A 190 7.46 13.54 -0.34
N VAL A 191 6.60 14.07 0.54
CA VAL A 191 5.20 13.64 0.69
C VAL A 191 4.29 14.38 -0.31
N PHE A 192 4.27 13.92 -1.56
CA PHE A 192 3.44 14.51 -2.63
C PHE A 192 1.96 14.58 -2.26
N ARG A 193 1.44 13.56 -1.56
CA ARG A 193 0.04 13.52 -1.13
C ARG A 193 -0.31 14.69 -0.22
N TRP A 194 0.57 15.04 0.71
CA TRP A 194 0.34 16.16 1.62
C TRP A 194 0.19 17.47 0.86
N ILE A 195 1.02 17.74 -0.15
CA ILE A 195 0.88 18.93 -1.01
C ILE A 195 -0.50 19.00 -1.67
N VAL A 196 -1.00 17.87 -2.19
CA VAL A 196 -2.33 17.81 -2.82
C VAL A 196 -3.42 18.19 -1.81
N LEU A 197 -3.35 17.65 -0.59
CA LEU A 197 -4.33 17.95 0.46
C LEU A 197 -4.25 19.43 0.89
N GLU A 198 -3.05 19.95 1.11
CA GLU A 198 -2.85 21.34 1.52
C GLU A 198 -3.37 22.32 0.44
N LEU A 199 -3.15 22.02 -0.84
CA LEU A 199 -3.73 22.79 -1.95
C LEU A 199 -5.26 22.69 -1.99
N ASP A 200 -5.85 21.55 -1.62
CA ASP A 200 -7.31 21.41 -1.50
C ASP A 200 -7.87 22.19 -0.29
N ILE A 201 -7.10 22.34 0.79
CA ILE A 201 -7.44 23.19 1.95
C ILE A 201 -7.37 24.69 1.61
N PHE A 202 -6.35 25.10 0.84
CA PHE A 202 -6.18 26.49 0.38
C PHE A 202 -7.16 26.85 -0.75
N PHE A 203 -7.50 25.90 -1.60
CA PHE A 203 -8.35 26.11 -2.77
C PHE A 203 -9.49 25.09 -2.81
N PRO A 204 -10.49 25.16 -1.91
CA PRO A 204 -11.58 24.20 -1.85
C PRO A 204 -12.28 24.05 -3.21
N ARG A 205 -12.56 22.81 -3.61
CA ARG A 205 -13.17 22.52 -4.92
C ARG A 205 -14.66 22.83 -4.97
N THR A 206 -15.31 22.91 -3.80
CA THR A 206 -16.75 23.19 -3.68
C THR A 206 -17.00 24.33 -2.69
N GLN A 207 -18.09 25.08 -2.89
CA GLN A 207 -18.47 26.16 -1.97
C GLN A 207 -18.87 25.65 -0.58
N ARG A 208 -19.28 24.38 -0.45
CA ARG A 208 -19.56 23.75 0.85
C ARG A 208 -18.30 23.54 1.69
N GLN A 209 -17.15 23.36 1.04
CA GLN A 209 -15.84 23.17 1.67
C GLN A 209 -15.09 24.48 1.95
N GLY A 210 -15.65 25.63 1.56
CA GLY A 210 -14.96 26.90 1.68
C GLY A 210 -15.90 28.09 1.60
N GLY A 211 -16.06 28.78 2.73
CA GLY A 211 -16.63 30.12 2.74
C GLY A 211 -15.82 31.10 1.88
N ARG A 212 -16.33 32.33 1.74
CA ARG A 212 -15.65 33.39 0.97
C ARG A 212 -14.30 33.72 1.63
N MET A 213 -13.21 33.10 1.17
CA MET A 213 -11.89 33.24 1.78
C MET A 213 -11.36 34.66 1.55
N LEU A 214 -11.18 35.42 2.64
CA LEU A 214 -10.64 36.78 2.58
C LEU A 214 -9.11 36.73 2.56
N SER A 215 -8.48 37.80 2.08
CA SER A 215 -7.01 37.91 2.05
C SER A 215 -6.37 37.69 3.42
N LYS A 216 -7.00 38.19 4.50
CA LYS A 216 -6.54 37.98 5.88
C LYS A 216 -6.59 36.50 6.31
N ASP A 217 -7.54 35.73 5.80
CA ASP A 217 -7.62 34.29 6.09
C ASP A 217 -6.47 33.54 5.41
N VAL A 218 -6.09 33.95 4.20
CA VAL A 218 -4.94 33.41 3.47
C VAL A 218 -3.65 33.65 4.23
N ASP A 219 -3.41 34.87 4.70
CA ASP A 219 -2.18 35.19 5.45
C ASP A 219 -2.09 34.46 6.79
N ARG A 220 -3.23 34.25 7.47
CA ARG A 220 -3.29 33.45 8.69
C ARG A 220 -2.96 31.98 8.42
N LYS A 221 -3.56 31.38 7.39
CA LYS A 221 -3.26 29.99 6.98
C LYS A 221 -1.79 29.83 6.59
N LEU A 222 -1.24 30.77 5.80
CA LEU A 222 0.18 30.77 5.43
C LEU A 222 1.10 30.82 6.65
N SER A 223 0.81 31.67 7.63
CA SER A 223 1.63 31.79 8.83
C SER A 223 1.62 30.51 9.66
N LYS A 224 0.47 29.80 9.73
CA LYS A 224 0.37 28.48 10.38
C LYS A 224 1.21 27.43 9.63
N LEU A 225 1.13 27.42 8.30
CA LEU A 225 1.90 26.49 7.46
C LEU A 225 3.42 26.73 7.57
N GLU A 226 3.85 27.99 7.52
CA GLU A 226 5.26 28.40 7.61
C GLU A 226 5.89 28.10 8.98
N SER A 227 5.09 28.12 10.05
CA SER A 227 5.54 27.86 11.42
C SER A 227 5.43 26.40 11.86
N SER A 228 4.80 25.53 11.05
CA SER A 228 4.63 24.11 11.40
C SER A 228 5.98 23.41 11.57
N GLN A 229 6.15 22.79 12.75
CA GLN A 229 7.28 21.92 13.10
C GLN A 229 6.88 20.44 13.12
N ALA A 230 5.65 20.12 12.69
CA ALA A 230 5.17 18.75 12.69
C ALA A 230 5.97 17.92 11.68
N PRO A 231 6.30 16.64 12.02
CA PRO A 231 6.93 15.75 11.06
C PRO A 231 6.00 15.52 9.85
N PRO A 232 6.54 15.10 8.69
CA PRO A 232 5.77 14.97 7.45
C PRO A 232 4.49 14.13 7.58
N VAL A 233 4.58 13.01 8.30
CA VAL A 233 3.45 12.13 8.60
C VAL A 233 2.40 12.83 9.46
N GLY A 234 2.82 13.59 10.48
CA GLY A 234 1.92 14.38 11.32
C GLY A 234 1.15 15.42 10.52
N ARG A 235 1.84 16.15 9.63
CA ARG A 235 1.20 17.12 8.72
C ARG A 235 0.20 16.48 7.76
N LEU A 236 0.52 15.28 7.26
CA LEU A 236 -0.39 14.52 6.41
C LEU A 236 -1.70 14.19 7.14
N PHE A 237 -1.62 13.67 8.38
CA PHE A 237 -2.80 13.39 9.20
C PHE A 237 -3.60 14.66 9.54
N GLU A 238 -2.93 15.75 9.92
CA GLU A 238 -3.59 17.04 10.19
C GLU A 238 -4.38 17.55 8.97
N ALA A 239 -3.81 17.43 7.77
CA ALA A 239 -4.49 17.84 6.54
C ALA A 239 -5.71 16.96 6.23
N TYR A 240 -5.63 15.65 6.49
CA TYR A 240 -6.79 14.75 6.38
C TYR A 240 -7.90 15.12 7.36
N GLU A 241 -7.56 15.36 8.63
CA GLU A 241 -8.50 15.78 9.66
C GLU A 241 -9.21 17.10 9.31
N GLU A 242 -8.47 18.07 8.78
CA GLU A 242 -9.05 19.35 8.35
C GLU A 242 -10.03 19.17 7.18
N LEU A 243 -9.69 18.34 6.19
CA LEU A 243 -10.59 18.02 5.07
C LEU A 243 -11.82 17.23 5.53
N TYR A 244 -11.66 16.33 6.50
CA TYR A 244 -12.76 15.56 7.06
C TYR A 244 -13.77 16.47 7.77
N LYS A 245 -13.29 17.46 8.54
CA LYS A 245 -14.16 18.49 9.14
C LYS A 245 -14.95 19.25 8.08
N TYR A 246 -14.32 19.65 6.97
CA TYR A 246 -15.04 20.31 5.88
C TYR A 246 -16.08 19.42 5.18
N ALA A 247 -15.90 18.10 5.19
CA ALA A 247 -16.84 17.17 4.59
C ALA A 247 -18.07 16.90 5.47
N LEU A 248 -17.93 17.00 6.79
CA LEU A 248 -19.01 16.73 7.75
C LEU A 248 -19.87 17.95 8.11
N GLY A 249 -19.38 19.18 7.84
CA GLY A 249 -20.12 20.42 8.08
C GLY A 249 -19.72 21.10 9.38
#